data_AF-A0A7S7UG85-F1
#
_entry.id   AF-A0A7S7UG85-F1
#
_cell.length_a   1.000
_cell.length_b   1.000
_cell.length_c   1.000
_cell.angle_alpha   90.00
_cell.angle_beta   90.00
_cell.angle_gamma   90.00
#
_symmetry.space_group_name_H-M   'P 1'
#
loop_
_entity.id
_entity.type
_entity.pdbx_description
1 polymer ?
#
loop_
_entity_poly.entity_id
_entity_poly.type
_entity_poly.pdbx_seq_one_letter_code
_entity_poly.pdbx_strand_id
1 'polypeptide(L)'
;MSMTRVRRRIDLALIAMVAWAVPTGIWSCSARADYLHFSSLDMTPIRISLVHEVIGKANFPELVVPRAYIYYVSGFLPGQGPLPSQLSSKDVWLMFVDGTGEAWTVAVAERARRDGIDSTTARHRMRAEETTVQIGPSSVPTSAYADAMRADVTRSAPHRQDDSFEGLAHYRGVSSFSYYAGGSDDEFFSARCPGPPLNPVFQCNYSMSITEGVVARVSFVDFRLFGGRAYANRRLRFVREVVCRYLTRC
;
A
#
# COMPACT_ATOMS: atom_id res chain seq x y z
N MET A 1 19.07 -48.44 -55.85
CA MET A 1 19.19 -47.81 -57.19
C MET A 1 17.95 -46.99 -57.47
N SER A 2 18.15 -45.77 -58.00
CA SER A 2 17.19 -44.85 -58.64
C SER A 2 16.01 -44.33 -57.78
N MET A 3 16.02 -43.08 -57.30
CA MET A 3 15.59 -41.85 -58.00
C MET A 3 14.19 -41.91 -58.65
N THR A 4 13.24 -41.12 -58.14
CA THR A 4 12.60 -40.04 -58.93
C THR A 4 11.68 -39.13 -58.07
N ARG A 5 11.97 -37.82 -58.13
CA ARG A 5 11.06 -36.71 -57.78
C ARG A 5 10.18 -36.40 -58.98
N VAL A 6 8.88 -36.11 -58.81
CA VAL A 6 8.08 -35.18 -59.63
C VAL A 6 6.88 -34.71 -58.77
N ARG A 7 6.81 -33.46 -58.25
CA ARG A 7 6.38 -32.16 -58.81
C ARG A 7 4.85 -31.91 -58.87
N ARG A 8 4.43 -30.92 -58.05
CA ARG A 8 3.51 -29.77 -58.28
C ARG A 8 2.09 -29.98 -58.87
N ARG A 9 1.10 -29.37 -58.19
CA ARG A 9 0.12 -28.33 -58.63
C ARG A 9 -0.73 -27.93 -57.40
N ILE A 10 -0.67 -26.69 -56.87
CA ILE A 10 -1.34 -25.43 -57.27
C ILE A 10 -2.88 -25.52 -57.15
N ASP A 11 -3.45 -24.79 -56.18
CA ASP A 11 -4.60 -23.86 -56.30
C ASP A 11 -5.02 -23.41 -54.88
N LEU A 12 -4.88 -22.13 -54.47
CA LEU A 12 -5.65 -20.91 -54.76
C LEU A 12 -6.65 -20.57 -53.63
N ALA A 13 -6.37 -19.43 -52.99
CA ALA A 13 -7.27 -18.51 -52.28
C ALA A 13 -8.14 -18.98 -51.09
N LEU A 14 -7.87 -18.41 -49.92
CA LEU A 14 -8.82 -17.47 -49.32
C LEU A 14 -8.12 -16.47 -48.40
N ILE A 15 -8.22 -15.20 -48.79
CA ILE A 15 -7.92 -14.03 -47.98
C ILE A 15 -9.10 -13.84 -47.03
N ALA A 16 -8.84 -13.84 -45.72
CA ALA A 16 -9.77 -13.26 -44.74
C ALA A 16 -8.99 -12.34 -43.81
N MET A 17 -9.27 -11.06 -43.97
CA MET A 17 -8.85 -9.94 -43.14
C MET A 17 -9.16 -10.23 -41.67
N VAL A 18 -8.14 -10.26 -40.81
CA VAL A 18 -8.34 -10.02 -39.38
C VAL A 18 -8.01 -8.56 -39.14
N ALA A 19 -9.07 -7.78 -39.10
CA ALA A 19 -9.06 -6.38 -38.73
C ALA A 19 -8.54 -6.22 -37.29
N TRP A 20 -7.51 -5.40 -37.16
CA TRP A 20 -7.32 -4.38 -36.14
C TRP A 20 -8.33 -4.41 -34.97
N ALA A 21 -7.99 -5.14 -33.92
CA ALA A 21 -8.42 -4.78 -32.57
C ALA A 21 -7.30 -3.94 -31.95
N VAL A 22 -7.37 -2.63 -32.18
CA VAL A 22 -6.66 -1.66 -31.34
C VAL A 22 -7.11 -1.93 -29.90
N PRO A 23 -6.21 -2.25 -28.95
CA PRO A 23 -6.57 -2.12 -27.57
C PRO A 23 -6.65 -0.62 -27.33
N THR A 24 -7.85 -0.07 -27.48
CA THR A 24 -8.17 1.21 -26.90
C THR A 24 -7.84 1.05 -25.43
N GLY A 25 -6.73 1.70 -25.05
CA GLY A 25 -6.37 1.90 -23.67
C GLY A 25 -7.52 2.63 -23.02
N ILE A 26 -8.45 1.86 -22.46
CA ILE A 26 -9.39 2.34 -21.47
C ILE A 26 -8.48 2.72 -20.30
N TRP A 27 -8.11 4.00 -20.29
CA TRP A 27 -7.96 4.75 -19.06
C TRP A 27 -9.19 4.44 -18.22
N SER A 28 -9.10 3.39 -17.40
CA SER A 28 -10.03 3.20 -16.31
C SER A 28 -9.75 4.34 -15.36
N CYS A 29 -10.51 5.42 -15.54
CA CYS A 29 -10.77 6.40 -14.51
C CYS A 29 -10.95 5.63 -13.19
N SER A 30 -10.02 5.86 -12.28
CA SER A 30 -9.99 5.40 -10.90
C SER A 30 -11.11 6.06 -10.06
N ALA A 31 -12.30 6.27 -10.63
CA ALA A 31 -13.47 6.83 -9.97
C ALA A 31 -14.27 5.77 -9.18
N ARG A 32 -13.94 4.47 -9.33
CA ARG A 32 -14.67 3.38 -8.65
C ARG A 32 -14.10 2.99 -7.27
N ALA A 33 -12.92 3.48 -6.90
CA ALA A 33 -12.28 3.14 -5.63
C ALA A 33 -12.76 4.01 -4.44
N ASP A 34 -13.23 5.23 -4.69
CA ASP A 34 -13.60 6.18 -3.62
C ASP A 34 -14.87 5.79 -2.83
N TYR A 35 -15.65 4.81 -3.29
CA TYR A 35 -16.90 4.39 -2.62
C TYR A 35 -16.70 3.53 -1.37
N LEU A 36 -15.47 3.04 -1.11
CA LEU A 36 -15.19 2.15 0.00
C LEU A 36 -14.47 2.84 1.17
N HIS A 37 -14.31 4.16 1.12
CA HIS A 37 -13.47 4.90 2.05
C HIS A 37 -14.27 5.85 2.93
N PHE A 38 -13.91 5.91 4.21
CA PHE A 38 -14.43 6.90 5.14
C PHE A 38 -13.71 8.22 4.89
N SER A 39 -14.47 9.29 4.70
CA SER A 39 -13.96 10.65 4.64
C SER A 39 -14.73 11.51 5.63
N SER A 40 -14.30 11.47 6.89
CA SER A 40 -14.91 12.25 7.98
C SER A 40 -14.02 13.42 8.38
N LEU A 41 -14.63 14.52 8.80
CA LEU A 41 -13.96 15.61 9.53
C LEU A 41 -14.20 15.53 11.04
N ASP A 42 -14.93 14.51 11.50
CA ASP A 42 -15.24 14.30 12.91
C ASP A 42 -13.98 13.87 13.69
N MET A 43 -13.55 14.73 14.60
CA MET A 43 -12.40 14.48 15.48
C MET A 43 -12.78 13.73 16.77
N THR A 44 -14.04 13.30 16.91
CA THR A 44 -14.47 12.48 18.04
C THR A 44 -13.77 11.11 17.99
N PRO A 45 -13.10 10.67 19.08
CA PRO A 45 -12.41 9.39 19.11
C PRO A 45 -13.41 8.22 19.10
N ILE A 46 -13.00 7.13 18.46
CA ILE A 46 -13.67 5.83 18.56
C ILE A 46 -12.69 4.77 19.04
N ARG A 47 -13.23 3.73 19.68
CA ARG A 47 -12.46 2.59 20.20
C ARG A 47 -12.60 1.39 19.25
N ILE A 48 -11.48 0.88 18.78
CA ILE A 48 -11.43 -0.27 17.89
C ILE A 48 -10.62 -1.38 18.56
N SER A 49 -11.28 -2.51 18.83
CA SER A 49 -10.61 -3.71 19.28
C SER A 49 -10.14 -4.52 18.06
N LEU A 50 -8.83 -4.73 17.93
CA LEU A 50 -8.26 -5.56 16.87
C LEU A 50 -8.54 -7.05 17.15
N VAL A 51 -8.94 -7.80 16.13
CA VAL A 51 -9.33 -9.22 16.24
C VAL A 51 -8.53 -10.06 15.27
N HIS A 52 -7.84 -11.07 15.78
CA HIS A 52 -7.22 -12.11 14.96
C HIS A 52 -8.11 -13.35 14.93
N GLU A 53 -8.19 -14.05 13.79
CA GLU A 53 -9.10 -15.20 13.62
C GLU A 53 -8.80 -16.36 14.58
N VAL A 54 -7.51 -16.64 14.81
CA VAL A 54 -7.06 -17.78 15.62
C VAL A 54 -7.06 -17.49 17.13
N ILE A 55 -6.61 -16.31 17.56
CA ILE A 55 -6.41 -15.96 18.98
C ILE A 55 -7.45 -14.96 19.50
N GLY A 56 -8.42 -14.59 18.67
CA GLY A 56 -9.49 -13.66 19.03
C GLY A 56 -8.97 -12.25 19.35
N LYS A 57 -9.59 -11.62 20.35
CA LYS A 57 -9.23 -10.28 20.85
C LYS A 57 -8.08 -10.31 21.87
N ALA A 58 -7.74 -11.48 22.41
CA ALA A 58 -6.90 -11.57 23.59
C ALA A 58 -5.51 -11.00 23.29
N ASN A 59 -5.07 -10.06 24.12
CA ASN A 59 -3.72 -9.48 24.19
C ASN A 59 -3.34 -8.40 23.17
N PHE A 60 -4.26 -7.94 22.30
CA PHE A 60 -3.97 -6.82 21.40
C PHE A 60 -4.31 -5.47 22.03
N PRO A 61 -3.46 -4.44 21.88
CA PRO A 61 -3.83 -3.09 22.27
C PRO A 61 -5.02 -2.61 21.44
N GLU A 62 -5.95 -1.93 22.10
CA GLU A 62 -7.03 -1.23 21.41
C GLU A 62 -6.51 0.05 20.75
N LEU A 63 -7.14 0.41 19.64
CA LEU A 63 -6.91 1.67 18.94
C LEU A 63 -8.01 2.68 19.35
N VAL A 64 -7.62 3.79 19.96
CA VAL A 64 -8.50 4.91 20.31
C VAL A 64 -8.12 6.09 19.43
N VAL A 65 -8.81 6.25 18.31
CA VAL A 65 -8.43 7.15 17.23
C VAL A 65 -9.60 8.03 16.78
N PRO A 66 -9.41 9.32 16.46
CA PRO A 66 -10.45 10.16 15.86
C PRO A 66 -10.97 9.59 14.55
N ARG A 67 -12.28 9.69 14.29
CA ARG A 67 -12.89 9.19 13.04
C ARG A 67 -12.25 9.78 11.78
N ALA A 68 -11.77 11.01 11.85
CA ALA A 68 -11.11 11.68 10.73
C ALA A 68 -9.84 10.97 10.22
N TYR A 69 -9.14 10.20 11.06
CA TYR A 69 -7.98 9.42 10.63
C TYR A 69 -8.35 8.11 9.92
N ILE A 70 -9.57 7.63 10.11
CA ILE A 70 -9.97 6.31 9.64
C ILE A 70 -10.34 6.41 8.17
N TYR A 71 -9.63 5.66 7.35
CA TYR A 71 -9.86 5.54 5.91
C TYR A 71 -10.67 4.30 5.57
N TYR A 72 -10.43 3.18 6.28
CA TYR A 72 -11.12 1.93 6.07
C TYR A 72 -11.12 1.09 7.36
N VAL A 73 -12.17 0.29 7.56
CA VAL A 73 -12.29 -0.66 8.66
C VAL A 73 -12.82 -1.96 8.08
N SER A 74 -12.08 -3.06 8.24
CA SER A 74 -12.54 -4.37 7.77
C SER A 74 -13.88 -4.73 8.43
N GLY A 75 -14.86 -5.13 7.61
CA GLY A 75 -16.18 -5.55 8.05
C GLY A 75 -17.20 -4.43 8.29
N PHE A 76 -16.84 -3.16 8.04
CA PHE A 76 -17.76 -2.03 8.11
C PHE A 76 -17.72 -1.23 6.80
N LEU A 77 -18.87 -1.10 6.13
CA LEU A 77 -18.97 -0.40 4.84
C LEU A 77 -19.43 1.05 5.05
N PRO A 78 -18.92 2.04 4.28
CA PRO A 78 -19.37 3.44 4.39
C PRO A 78 -20.89 3.65 4.26
N GLY A 79 -21.58 2.79 3.51
CA GLY A 79 -23.03 2.83 3.35
C GLY A 79 -23.84 2.40 4.58
N GLN A 80 -23.21 1.89 5.64
CA GLN A 80 -23.88 1.45 6.89
C GLN A 80 -24.13 2.59 7.88
N GLY A 81 -23.71 3.81 7.54
CA GLY A 81 -23.84 4.99 8.39
C GLY A 81 -22.51 5.40 9.04
N PRO A 82 -22.53 6.36 9.99
CA PRO A 82 -21.31 6.81 10.66
C PRO A 82 -20.69 5.67 11.47
N LEU A 83 -19.36 5.69 11.59
CA LEU A 83 -18.65 4.71 12.41
C LEU A 83 -19.16 4.77 13.87
N PRO A 84 -19.58 3.65 14.47
CA PRO A 84 -20.00 3.63 15.86
C PRO A 84 -18.83 4.02 16.79
N SER A 85 -19.15 4.43 18.01
CA SER A 85 -18.13 4.80 19.02
C SER A 85 -17.22 3.63 19.41
N GLN A 86 -17.68 2.39 19.22
CA GLN A 86 -16.93 1.18 19.46
C GLN A 86 -17.20 0.14 18.39
N LEU A 87 -16.15 -0.53 17.89
CA LEU A 87 -16.27 -1.66 16.99
C LEU A 87 -15.12 -2.65 17.16
N SER A 88 -15.21 -3.78 16.48
CA SER A 88 -14.13 -4.77 16.38
C SER A 88 -13.79 -5.02 14.92
N SER A 89 -12.50 -5.13 14.60
CA SER A 89 -12.07 -5.31 13.22
C SER A 89 -10.78 -6.12 13.11
N LYS A 90 -10.58 -6.77 11.95
CA LYS A 90 -9.35 -7.50 11.63
C LYS A 90 -8.22 -6.57 11.24
N ASP A 91 -8.55 -5.49 10.54
CA ASP A 91 -7.61 -4.44 10.20
C ASP A 91 -8.30 -3.07 10.13
N VAL A 92 -7.50 -2.03 10.35
CA VAL A 92 -7.93 -0.65 10.26
C VAL A 92 -6.91 0.10 9.43
N TRP A 93 -7.39 0.92 8.51
CA TRP A 93 -6.53 1.77 7.70
C TRP A 93 -6.65 3.19 8.20
N LEU A 94 -5.52 3.74 8.61
CA LEU A 94 -5.39 5.14 8.98
C LEU A 94 -4.76 5.92 7.84
N MET A 95 -5.08 7.21 7.76
CA MET A 95 -4.54 8.10 6.74
C MET A 95 -4.22 9.47 7.34
N PHE A 96 -2.96 9.90 7.19
CA PHE A 96 -2.48 11.15 7.74
C PHE A 96 -1.35 11.76 6.90
N VAL A 97 -1.08 13.03 7.17
CA VAL A 97 -0.03 13.83 6.52
C VAL A 97 1.34 13.50 7.13
N ASP A 98 2.33 13.27 6.29
CA ASP A 98 3.73 13.10 6.70
C ASP A 98 4.27 14.36 7.39
N GLY A 99 5.10 14.17 8.41
CA GLY A 99 5.71 15.26 9.19
C GLY A 99 4.79 15.92 10.22
N THR A 100 3.50 16.14 9.92
CA THR A 100 2.56 16.73 10.90
C THR A 100 1.75 15.68 11.65
N GLY A 101 1.42 14.57 10.98
CA GLY A 101 0.59 13.51 11.53
C GLY A 101 -0.87 13.92 11.65
N GLU A 102 -1.28 14.99 10.97
CA GLU A 102 -2.67 15.44 10.89
C GLU A 102 -3.52 14.48 10.06
N ALA A 103 -4.79 14.28 10.44
CA ALA A 103 -5.73 13.49 9.66
C ALA A 103 -5.81 14.00 8.21
N TRP A 104 -5.66 13.10 7.24
CA TRP A 104 -5.58 13.46 5.84
C TRP A 104 -6.79 14.23 5.34
N THR A 105 -8.00 13.82 5.76
CA THR A 105 -9.26 14.46 5.37
C THR A 105 -9.34 15.91 5.84
N VAL A 106 -8.83 16.19 7.05
CA VAL A 106 -8.79 17.53 7.64
C VAL A 106 -7.82 18.41 6.88
N ALA A 107 -6.59 17.93 6.66
CA ALA A 107 -5.56 18.68 5.96
C ALA A 107 -5.95 18.99 4.49
N VAL A 108 -6.57 18.03 3.80
CA VAL A 108 -7.08 18.23 2.43
C VAL A 108 -8.21 19.27 2.42
N ALA A 109 -9.14 19.22 3.37
CA ALA A 109 -10.23 20.19 3.47
C ALA A 109 -9.69 21.61 3.75
N GLU A 110 -8.68 21.73 4.62
CA GLU A 110 -8.03 23.02 4.89
C GLU A 110 -7.28 23.54 3.66
N ARG A 111 -6.52 22.70 2.95
CA ARG A 111 -5.82 23.06 1.71
C ARG A 111 -6.80 23.54 0.64
N ALA A 112 -7.90 22.80 0.43
CA ALA A 112 -8.95 23.15 -0.51
C ALA A 112 -9.53 24.54 -0.20
N ARG A 113 -9.87 24.79 1.06
CA ARG A 113 -10.41 26.08 1.53
C ARG A 113 -9.41 27.22 1.38
N ARG A 114 -8.15 27.04 1.80
CA ARG A 114 -7.13 28.10 1.75
C ARG A 114 -6.82 28.51 0.32
N ASP A 115 -6.70 27.52 -0.58
CA ASP A 115 -6.23 27.75 -1.94
C ASP A 115 -7.40 28.00 -2.92
N GLY A 116 -8.65 27.92 -2.46
CA GLY A 116 -9.86 28.15 -3.28
C GLY A 116 -10.07 27.09 -4.37
N ILE A 117 -9.66 25.84 -4.10
CA ILE A 117 -9.74 24.70 -5.03
C ILE A 117 -10.63 23.59 -4.47
N ASP A 118 -11.08 22.67 -5.32
CA ASP A 118 -11.83 21.50 -4.87
C ASP A 118 -10.93 20.49 -4.12
N SER A 119 -11.56 19.62 -3.32
CA SER A 119 -10.87 18.64 -2.48
C SER A 119 -10.09 17.59 -3.27
N THR A 120 -10.53 17.24 -4.48
CA THR A 120 -9.83 16.29 -5.35
C THR A 120 -8.54 16.91 -5.86
N THR A 121 -8.59 18.16 -6.33
CA THR A 121 -7.40 18.92 -6.73
C THR A 121 -6.44 19.11 -5.56
N ALA A 122 -6.94 19.45 -4.37
CA ALA A 122 -6.11 19.55 -3.16
C ALA A 122 -5.42 18.22 -2.82
N ARG A 123 -6.16 17.10 -2.84
CA ARG A 123 -5.62 15.75 -2.60
C ARG A 123 -4.51 15.39 -3.60
N HIS A 124 -4.71 15.67 -4.89
CA HIS A 124 -3.69 15.43 -5.90
C HIS A 124 -2.43 16.24 -5.65
N ARG A 125 -2.56 17.52 -5.27
CA ARG A 125 -1.41 18.39 -4.96
C ARG A 125 -0.65 17.94 -3.71
N MET A 126 -1.35 17.39 -2.73
CA MET A 126 -0.76 16.94 -1.47
C MET A 126 -0.24 15.50 -1.53
N ARG A 127 -0.36 14.79 -2.66
CA ARG A 127 -0.09 13.34 -2.76
C ARG A 127 1.27 12.90 -2.22
N ALA A 128 2.28 13.76 -2.26
CA ALA A 128 3.60 13.46 -1.71
C ALA A 128 3.63 13.35 -0.16
N GLU A 129 2.73 14.09 0.48
CA GLU A 129 2.55 14.16 1.93
C GLU A 129 1.67 13.03 2.45
N GLU A 130 0.98 12.31 1.57
CA GLU A 130 0.03 11.26 1.94
C GLU A 130 0.72 10.04 2.56
N THR A 131 0.26 9.64 3.74
CA THR A 131 0.66 8.39 4.39
C THR A 131 -0.57 7.57 4.75
N THR A 132 -0.62 6.33 4.28
CA THR A 132 -1.69 5.36 4.60
C THR A 132 -1.09 4.21 5.40
N VAL A 133 -1.77 3.79 6.46
CA VAL A 133 -1.29 2.74 7.37
C VAL A 133 -2.40 1.72 7.60
N GLN A 134 -2.28 0.54 7.00
CA GLN A 134 -3.09 -0.61 7.37
C GLN A 134 -2.48 -1.28 8.60
N ILE A 135 -3.22 -1.31 9.70
CA ILE A 135 -2.80 -1.87 10.99
C ILE A 135 -3.60 -3.14 11.25
N GLY A 136 -2.93 -4.20 11.70
CA GLY A 136 -3.58 -5.45 12.08
C GLY A 136 -2.84 -6.18 13.21
N PRO A 137 -3.53 -7.12 13.88
CA PRO A 137 -2.93 -7.97 14.89
C PRO A 137 -2.02 -9.02 14.24
N SER A 138 -0.88 -9.31 14.89
CA SER A 138 -0.02 -10.46 14.55
C SER A 138 -0.11 -11.51 15.64
N SER A 139 -0.32 -12.76 15.25
CA SER A 139 -0.29 -13.92 16.16
C SER A 139 1.11 -14.51 16.35
N VAL A 140 2.10 -14.01 15.62
CA VAL A 140 3.49 -14.45 15.71
C VAL A 140 4.39 -13.32 16.23
N PRO A 141 5.52 -13.64 16.89
CA PRO A 141 6.47 -12.65 17.35
C PRO A 141 6.99 -11.76 16.22
N THR A 142 7.40 -10.53 16.55
CA THR A 142 7.91 -9.56 15.57
C THR A 142 9.04 -10.13 14.70
N SER A 143 9.97 -10.90 15.28
CA SER A 143 11.07 -11.52 14.54
C SER A 143 10.58 -12.53 13.49
N ALA A 144 9.65 -13.42 13.86
CA ALA A 144 9.08 -14.40 12.94
C ALA A 144 8.28 -13.73 11.81
N TYR A 145 7.55 -12.65 12.13
CA TYR A 145 6.87 -11.84 11.11
C TYR A 145 7.87 -11.17 10.16
N ALA A 146 8.96 -10.60 10.68
CA ALA A 146 10.01 -9.97 9.88
C ALA A 146 10.64 -10.96 8.90
N ASP A 147 10.98 -12.16 9.37
CA ASP A 147 11.55 -13.22 8.53
C ASP A 147 10.57 -13.67 7.45
N ALA A 148 9.28 -13.82 7.79
CA ALA A 148 8.25 -14.13 6.82
C ALA A 148 8.11 -13.04 5.74
N MET A 149 8.13 -11.76 6.10
CA MET A 149 8.03 -10.65 5.13
C MET A 149 9.26 -10.55 4.23
N ARG A 150 10.46 -10.81 4.75
CA ARG A 150 11.70 -10.88 3.96
C ARG A 150 11.70 -12.09 3.01
N ALA A 151 11.23 -13.24 3.48
CA ALA A 151 11.10 -14.43 2.64
C ALA A 151 10.01 -14.29 1.56
N ASP A 152 8.95 -13.51 1.81
CA ASP A 152 7.91 -13.26 0.82
C ASP A 152 8.42 -12.44 -0.38
N VAL A 153 9.41 -11.56 -0.16
CA VAL A 153 10.10 -10.85 -1.24
C VAL A 153 10.75 -11.81 -2.22
N THR A 154 11.51 -12.79 -1.71
CA THR A 154 12.23 -13.76 -2.56
C THR A 154 11.26 -14.72 -3.27
N ARG A 155 10.15 -15.09 -2.62
CA ARG A 155 9.09 -15.88 -3.24
C ARG A 155 8.39 -15.13 -4.37
N SER A 156 8.08 -13.85 -4.16
CA SER A 156 7.34 -13.01 -5.12
C SER A 156 8.20 -12.57 -6.31
N ALA A 157 9.52 -12.54 -6.13
CA ALA A 157 10.47 -12.12 -7.14
C ALA A 157 11.74 -12.99 -7.03
N PRO A 158 11.76 -14.19 -7.66
CA PRO A 158 12.86 -15.14 -7.50
C PRO A 158 14.18 -14.65 -8.11
N HIS A 159 14.12 -13.67 -9.01
CA HIS A 159 15.30 -13.10 -9.67
C HIS A 159 15.78 -11.85 -8.93
N ARG A 160 16.75 -12.07 -8.02
CA ARG A 160 17.57 -11.00 -7.47
C ARG A 160 18.22 -10.24 -8.63
N GLN A 161 18.16 -8.92 -8.56
CA GLN A 161 18.86 -8.07 -9.51
C GLN A 161 20.30 -7.86 -9.01
N ASP A 162 21.22 -7.68 -9.95
CA ASP A 162 22.63 -7.43 -9.64
C ASP A 162 22.87 -6.01 -9.08
N ASP A 163 21.87 -5.13 -9.18
CA ASP A 163 21.89 -3.84 -8.51
C ASP A 163 21.49 -3.98 -7.03
N SER A 164 22.20 -3.25 -6.17
CA SER A 164 21.72 -2.94 -4.83
C SER A 164 21.31 -1.48 -4.82
N PHE A 165 20.12 -1.19 -4.30
CA PHE A 165 19.73 0.19 -4.05
C PHE A 165 20.13 0.53 -2.61
N GLU A 166 21.23 1.26 -2.46
CA GLU A 166 21.78 1.65 -1.14
C GLU A 166 21.99 0.47 -0.19
N GLY A 167 22.52 -0.64 -0.73
CA GLY A 167 22.79 -1.87 0.02
C GLY A 167 21.55 -2.74 0.30
N LEU A 168 20.35 -2.33 -0.12
CA LEU A 168 19.17 -3.18 -0.06
C LEU A 168 19.19 -4.23 -1.17
N ALA A 169 18.86 -5.47 -0.83
CA ALA A 169 18.69 -6.53 -1.81
C ALA A 169 17.45 -6.21 -2.66
N HIS A 170 17.66 -5.99 -3.95
CA HIS A 170 16.62 -5.66 -4.92
C HIS A 170 16.21 -6.91 -5.72
N TYR A 171 14.90 -7.07 -5.87
CA TYR A 171 14.30 -8.14 -6.64
C TYR A 171 13.26 -7.55 -7.59
N ARG A 172 13.29 -7.96 -8.86
CA ARG A 172 12.30 -7.52 -9.85
C ARG A 172 11.23 -8.60 -9.98
N GLY A 173 10.01 -8.25 -9.60
CA GLY A 173 8.88 -9.19 -9.75
C GLY A 173 8.38 -9.27 -11.18
N VAL A 174 7.53 -10.26 -11.43
CA VAL A 174 6.92 -10.54 -12.74
C VAL A 174 5.97 -9.43 -13.21
N SER A 175 5.45 -8.62 -12.27
CA SER A 175 4.33 -7.68 -12.46
C SER A 175 4.71 -6.19 -12.40
N SER A 176 5.84 -5.78 -12.99
CA SER A 176 6.30 -4.37 -12.97
C SER A 176 6.41 -3.79 -11.55
N PHE A 177 6.85 -4.57 -10.56
CA PHE A 177 7.16 -4.09 -9.21
C PHE A 177 8.62 -4.39 -8.86
N SER A 178 9.24 -3.47 -8.13
CA SER A 178 10.51 -3.66 -7.45
C SER A 178 10.27 -3.99 -5.99
N TYR A 179 10.92 -5.04 -5.51
CA TYR A 179 10.86 -5.48 -4.14
C TYR A 179 12.22 -5.31 -3.47
N TYR A 180 12.21 -4.86 -2.22
CA TYR A 180 13.40 -4.65 -1.41
C TYR A 180 13.22 -5.34 -0.08
N ALA A 181 14.23 -6.08 0.36
CA ALA A 181 14.28 -6.65 1.70
C ALA A 181 15.05 -5.70 2.64
N GLY A 182 14.44 -5.35 3.77
CA GLY A 182 15.08 -4.54 4.81
C GLY A 182 16.04 -5.38 5.65
N GLY A 183 17.13 -4.76 6.08
CA GLY A 183 18.12 -5.34 7.00
C GLY A 183 17.59 -5.42 8.44
N SER A 184 18.49 -5.76 9.38
CA SER A 184 18.19 -5.75 10.83
C SER A 184 17.97 -4.34 11.38
N ASP A 185 18.67 -3.36 10.80
CA ASP A 185 18.71 -1.98 11.29
C ASP A 185 17.65 -1.09 10.61
N ASP A 186 16.83 -1.68 9.74
CA ASP A 186 15.73 -0.99 9.06
C ASP A 186 14.43 -1.12 9.84
N GLU A 187 13.62 -0.07 9.75
CA GLU A 187 12.28 0.02 10.32
C GLU A 187 11.25 -0.81 9.54
N PHE A 188 11.59 -1.20 8.32
CA PHE A 188 10.77 -2.08 7.48
C PHE A 188 11.43 -3.44 7.28
N PHE A 189 10.59 -4.45 7.12
CA PHE A 189 11.04 -5.81 6.79
C PHE A 189 11.09 -6.00 5.27
N SER A 190 10.14 -5.41 4.55
CA SER A 190 10.11 -5.38 3.09
C SER A 190 9.50 -4.10 2.56
N ALA A 191 9.90 -3.72 1.36
CA ALA A 191 9.29 -2.64 0.59
C ALA A 191 8.94 -3.14 -0.81
N ARG A 192 7.74 -2.78 -1.29
CA ARG A 192 7.26 -3.06 -2.65
C ARG A 192 6.92 -1.74 -3.33
N CYS A 193 7.66 -1.41 -4.38
CA CYS A 193 7.51 -0.19 -5.14
C CYS A 193 7.06 -0.49 -6.57
N PRO A 194 6.28 0.39 -7.23
CA PRO A 194 6.04 0.31 -8.66
C PRO A 194 7.36 0.26 -9.43
N GLY A 195 7.43 -0.51 -10.50
CA GLY A 195 8.60 -0.61 -11.36
C GLY A 195 8.81 0.65 -12.19
N PRO A 196 9.90 0.72 -12.97
CA PRO A 196 10.17 1.85 -13.85
C PRO A 196 9.03 2.14 -14.85
N PRO A 197 8.81 3.42 -15.23
CA PRO A 197 9.57 4.60 -14.80
C PRO A 197 9.21 5.05 -13.38
N LEU A 198 10.19 5.62 -12.66
CA LEU A 198 9.96 6.22 -11.36
C LEU A 198 9.07 7.46 -11.51
N ASN A 199 8.15 7.66 -10.56
CA ASN A 199 7.24 8.81 -10.56
C ASN A 199 7.07 9.36 -9.14
N PRO A 200 7.16 10.68 -8.92
CA PRO A 200 7.12 11.28 -7.58
C PRO A 200 5.77 11.14 -6.86
N VAL A 201 4.69 10.78 -7.57
CA VAL A 201 3.38 10.53 -6.94
C VAL A 201 3.09 9.04 -6.70
N PHE A 202 3.95 8.15 -7.19
CA PHE A 202 3.84 6.73 -6.91
C PHE A 202 4.27 6.44 -5.48
N GLN A 203 3.56 5.49 -4.86
CA GLN A 203 3.79 5.08 -3.49
C GLN A 203 4.36 3.67 -3.45
N CYS A 204 5.32 3.45 -2.55
CA CYS A 204 5.74 2.13 -2.15
C CYS A 204 4.92 1.66 -0.95
N ASN A 205 4.82 0.34 -0.80
CA ASN A 205 4.23 -0.32 0.36
C ASN A 205 5.33 -0.96 1.20
N TYR A 206 5.37 -0.65 2.49
CA TYR A 206 6.36 -1.14 3.44
C TYR A 206 5.68 -2.04 4.45
N SER A 207 6.30 -3.14 4.83
CA SER A 207 5.88 -3.96 5.98
C SER A 207 6.72 -3.60 7.20
N MET A 208 6.09 -3.45 8.36
CA MET A 208 6.78 -3.16 9.62
C MET A 208 6.03 -3.71 10.83
N SER A 209 6.67 -3.66 11.99
CA SER A 209 6.03 -3.80 13.30
C SER A 209 5.89 -2.43 13.96
N ILE A 210 4.71 -2.15 14.51
CA ILE A 210 4.45 -0.94 15.30
C ILE A 210 4.89 -1.16 16.74
N THR A 211 4.40 -2.26 17.33
CA THR A 211 4.75 -2.77 18.66
C THR A 211 4.49 -4.28 18.66
N GLU A 212 4.89 -4.98 19.73
CA GLU A 212 4.71 -6.42 19.81
C GLU A 212 3.23 -6.81 19.65
N GLY A 213 2.97 -7.74 18.72
CA GLY A 213 1.61 -8.17 18.36
C GLY A 213 0.85 -7.23 17.43
N VAL A 214 1.42 -6.09 17.00
CA VAL A 214 0.77 -5.15 16.06
C VAL A 214 1.69 -4.87 14.88
N VAL A 215 1.25 -5.31 13.70
CA VAL A 215 1.98 -5.13 12.45
C VAL A 215 1.26 -4.13 11.56
N ALA A 216 2.01 -3.53 10.64
CA ALA A 216 1.46 -2.57 9.70
C ALA A 216 2.00 -2.77 8.28
N ARG A 217 1.12 -2.46 7.32
CA ARG A 217 1.52 -2.12 5.95
C ARG A 217 1.35 -0.63 5.77
N VAL A 218 2.43 0.04 5.41
CA VAL A 218 2.49 1.49 5.28
C VAL A 218 2.67 1.85 3.82
N SER A 219 1.92 2.81 3.31
CA SER A 219 2.04 3.32 1.95
C SER A 219 2.41 4.80 2.00
N PHE A 220 3.50 5.16 1.34
CA PHE A 220 3.90 6.55 1.09
C PHE A 220 4.82 6.63 -0.13
N VAL A 221 5.15 7.86 -0.55
CA VAL A 221 5.92 8.10 -1.79
C VAL A 221 7.19 7.26 -1.91
N ASP A 222 7.54 7.01 -3.16
CA ASP A 222 8.68 6.19 -3.55
C ASP A 222 10.01 6.70 -3.00
N PHE A 223 10.54 6.02 -1.98
CA PHE A 223 11.77 6.45 -1.30
C PHE A 223 12.96 6.60 -2.26
N ARG A 224 12.95 5.91 -3.41
CA ARG A 224 14.02 5.97 -4.41
C ARG A 224 14.15 7.36 -5.06
N LEU A 225 13.10 8.19 -4.97
CA LEU A 225 13.09 9.57 -5.44
C LEU A 225 13.23 10.62 -4.33
N PHE A 226 13.04 10.25 -3.06
CA PHE A 226 12.90 11.21 -1.95
C PHE A 226 14.04 11.14 -0.91
N GLY A 227 15.12 10.42 -1.20
CA GLY A 227 16.31 10.35 -0.33
C GLY A 227 16.61 8.97 0.23
N GLY A 228 16.13 7.93 -0.44
CA GLY A 228 16.65 6.58 -0.26
C GLY A 228 16.21 5.87 1.01
N ARG A 229 16.97 4.86 1.39
CA ARG A 229 16.74 3.99 2.56
C ARG A 229 16.61 4.81 3.84
N ALA A 230 17.45 5.84 4.00
CA ALA A 230 17.40 6.74 5.15
C ALA A 230 16.09 7.53 5.23
N TYR A 231 15.55 7.96 4.09
CA TYR A 231 14.24 8.60 4.01
C TYR A 231 13.13 7.65 4.48
N ALA A 232 13.09 6.42 3.95
CA ALA A 232 12.08 5.44 4.33
C ALA A 232 12.09 5.15 5.83
N ASN A 233 13.26 4.91 6.43
CA ASN A 233 13.40 4.65 7.87
C ASN A 233 12.93 5.83 8.73
N ARG A 234 13.27 7.07 8.35
CA ARG A 234 12.80 8.25 9.09
C ARG A 234 11.28 8.36 9.06
N ARG A 235 10.67 8.14 7.89
CA ARG A 235 9.21 8.22 7.72
C ARG A 235 8.49 7.10 8.47
N LEU A 236 9.04 5.89 8.49
CA LEU A 236 8.47 4.77 9.25
C LEU A 236 8.60 4.95 10.78
N ARG A 237 9.68 5.57 11.27
CA ARG A 237 9.76 6.00 12.69
C ARG A 237 8.63 6.97 13.03
N PHE A 238 8.43 7.98 12.19
CA PHE A 238 7.33 8.92 12.35
C PHE A 238 5.96 8.24 12.33
N VAL A 239 5.75 7.28 11.43
CA VAL A 239 4.52 6.47 11.39
C VAL A 239 4.30 5.73 12.70
N ARG A 240 5.34 5.06 13.23
CA ARG A 240 5.24 4.39 14.53
C ARG A 240 4.86 5.38 15.63
N GLU A 241 5.53 6.53 15.70
CA GLU A 241 5.22 7.58 16.68
C GLU A 241 3.76 8.04 16.61
N VAL A 242 3.22 8.29 15.40
CA VAL A 242 1.83 8.72 15.21
C VAL A 242 0.85 7.61 15.63
N VAL A 243 1.06 6.38 15.16
CA VAL A 243 0.16 5.26 15.48
C VAL A 243 0.18 4.94 16.98
N CYS A 244 1.35 4.98 17.61
CA CYS A 244 1.49 4.72 19.05
C CYS A 244 0.71 5.72 19.92
N ARG A 245 0.45 6.95 19.47
CA ARG A 245 -0.41 7.91 20.19
C ARG A 245 -1.84 7.42 20.37
N TYR A 246 -2.30 6.56 19.45
CA TYR A 246 -3.67 6.05 19.42
C TYR A 246 -3.78 4.62 19.92
N LEU A 247 -2.66 3.92 20.13
CA LEU A 247 -2.68 2.61 20.76
C LEU A 247 -2.73 2.76 22.28
N THR A 248 -3.58 1.96 22.92
CA THR A 248 -3.63 1.88 24.40
C THR A 248 -2.32 1.39 25.03
N ARG A 249 -1.46 0.72 24.25
CA ARG A 249 -0.11 0.34 24.64
C ARG A 249 0.82 0.34 23.42
N CYS A 250 1.90 1.10 23.52
CA CYS A 250 3.16 1.04 22.78
C CYS A 250 4.28 1.12 23.83
#